data_AF-A0A319DBC5-F1
#
_entry.id   AF-A0A319DBC5-F1
#
_cell.length_a   1.000
_cell.length_b   1.000
_cell.length_c   1.000
_cell.angle_alpha   90.00
_cell.angle_beta   90.00
_cell.angle_gamma   90.00
#
_symmetry.space_group_name_H-M   'P 1'
#
loop_
_entity.id
_entity.type
_entity.pdbx_description
1 polymer ?
#
loop_
_entity_poly.entity_id
_entity_poly.type
_entity_poly.pdbx_seq_one_letter_code
_entity_poly.pdbx_strand_id
1 'polypeptide(L)'
;MTLNPNLAPSGEQDSWPTSPPYVDFHDPFSVASLAYHPDKSLCLDTEPSPGRPAPVPMTPVSPEESWHCQTQPQTGPDTTTLESDLLHTWYPQYLACTHYFLTHSQHTPTVQSLAAFLNIRLPCQRATTPSTTSHVSLQPYIRRLIVTAQDSPAVLGAFFGEGWMAGVGRMVQEERQNYLFTAKSGGWAATKAAYDMLPDEQAPFLRPLRAPAEDELRRAEARWSEWLAMEDWMVGPRSPW
;
A
#
# COMPACT_ATOMS: atom_id res chain seq x y z
N MET A 1 -12.19 -69.06 -24.28
CA MET A 1 -10.81 -69.51 -24.60
C MET A 1 -10.25 -68.64 -25.70
N THR A 2 -9.03 -68.13 -25.47
CA THR A 2 -7.95 -67.73 -26.43
C THR A 2 -8.27 -66.60 -27.43
N LEU A 3 -7.79 -65.35 -27.23
CA LEU A 3 -6.42 -64.77 -27.34
C LEU A 3 -5.93 -64.50 -28.78
N ASN A 4 -5.96 -63.21 -29.19
CA ASN A 4 -4.94 -62.33 -29.86
C ASN A 4 -4.03 -62.87 -31.00
N PRO A 5 -3.29 -62.06 -31.84
CA PRO A 5 -3.01 -60.60 -31.78
C PRO A 5 -2.82 -59.83 -33.14
N ASN A 6 -2.53 -58.52 -33.03
CA ASN A 6 -1.65 -57.67 -33.89
C ASN A 6 -2.03 -57.28 -35.33
N LEU A 7 -2.35 -55.99 -35.53
CA LEU A 7 -1.58 -55.12 -36.44
C LEU A 7 -1.69 -53.64 -36.03
N ALA A 8 -0.58 -52.92 -36.16
CA ALA A 8 -0.24 -51.65 -35.52
C ALA A 8 -0.97 -50.40 -36.06
N PRO A 9 -1.06 -49.30 -35.27
CA PRO A 9 -1.58 -48.02 -35.72
C PRO A 9 -0.53 -47.20 -36.50
N SER A 10 -0.96 -46.59 -37.61
CA SER A 10 -0.20 -45.59 -38.36
C SER A 10 -0.14 -44.29 -37.55
N GLY A 11 1.07 -43.76 -37.40
CA GLY A 11 1.35 -42.58 -36.59
C GLY A 11 1.08 -41.27 -37.32
N GLU A 12 0.71 -40.28 -36.53
CA GLU A 12 1.15 -38.89 -36.65
C GLU A 12 1.05 -38.30 -35.24
N GLN A 13 2.19 -38.25 -34.56
CA GLN A 13 2.33 -37.67 -33.23
C GLN A 13 2.99 -36.31 -33.42
N ASP A 14 2.18 -35.24 -33.36
CA ASP A 14 2.66 -33.87 -33.36
C ASP A 14 3.49 -33.62 -32.09
N SER A 15 4.79 -33.79 -32.25
CA SER A 15 5.82 -33.53 -31.26
C SER A 15 6.06 -32.02 -31.19
N TRP A 16 5.64 -31.39 -30.09
CA TRP A 16 6.02 -30.02 -29.78
C TRP A 16 7.53 -29.96 -29.52
N PRO A 17 8.29 -29.09 -30.21
CA PRO A 17 9.73 -28.98 -29.98
C PRO A 17 10.01 -28.46 -28.57
N THR A 18 10.74 -29.29 -27.84
CA THR A 18 11.34 -29.07 -26.52
C THR A 18 12.21 -27.81 -26.51
N SER A 19 12.08 -27.04 -25.43
CA SER A 19 12.88 -25.93 -24.88
C SER A 19 14.02 -25.30 -25.71
N PRO A 20 14.14 -23.95 -25.72
CA PRO A 20 15.32 -23.27 -26.27
C PRO A 20 16.62 -23.66 -25.55
N PRO A 21 17.79 -23.55 -26.20
CA PRO A 21 19.06 -23.97 -25.65
C PRO A 21 19.42 -23.20 -24.38
N TYR A 22 19.95 -23.92 -23.40
CA TYR A 22 20.49 -23.38 -22.15
C TYR A 22 21.56 -22.32 -22.45
N VAL A 23 21.30 -21.09 -22.02
CA VAL A 23 22.28 -19.99 -22.04
C VAL A 23 22.81 -19.87 -20.62
N ASP A 24 24.10 -20.13 -20.44
CA ASP A 24 24.76 -20.04 -19.14
C ASP A 24 24.93 -18.55 -18.79
N PHE A 25 24.08 -18.04 -17.89
CA PHE A 25 24.27 -16.71 -17.32
C PHE A 25 25.20 -16.85 -16.12
N HIS A 26 26.46 -16.46 -16.29
CA HIS A 26 27.36 -16.23 -15.17
C HIS A 26 26.76 -15.18 -14.25
N ASP A 27 26.35 -15.62 -13.07
CA ASP A 27 25.93 -14.79 -11.95
C ASP A 27 27.13 -13.98 -11.42
N PRO A 28 27.13 -12.64 -11.49
CA PRO A 28 28.18 -11.83 -10.88
C PRO A 28 28.10 -11.78 -9.34
N PHE A 29 27.11 -12.43 -8.71
CA PHE A 29 26.96 -12.51 -7.26
C PHE A 29 27.23 -13.91 -6.72
N SER A 30 28.35 -14.50 -7.13
CA SER A 30 28.90 -15.66 -6.43
C SER A 30 29.56 -15.23 -5.12
N VAL A 31 29.15 -15.91 -4.06
CA VAL A 31 29.44 -15.67 -2.64
C VAL A 31 30.95 -15.65 -2.38
N ALA A 32 31.54 -14.46 -2.26
CA ALA A 32 32.83 -14.25 -1.63
C ALA A 32 32.92 -12.84 -1.02
N SER A 33 33.28 -12.80 0.26
CA SER A 33 33.63 -11.61 1.07
C SER A 33 32.51 -10.90 1.82
N LEU A 34 31.85 -11.64 2.73
CA LEU A 34 31.52 -11.08 4.03
C LEU A 34 32.81 -10.92 4.83
N ALA A 35 33.53 -9.83 4.60
CA ALA A 35 34.58 -9.35 5.49
C ALA A 35 34.20 -7.92 5.91
N TYR A 36 33.56 -7.85 7.08
CA TYR A 36 33.35 -6.62 7.81
C TYR A 36 34.73 -6.03 8.14
N HIS A 37 35.03 -4.85 7.62
CA HIS A 37 36.13 -4.02 8.12
C HIS A 37 35.56 -2.64 8.46
N PRO A 38 35.61 -2.22 9.74
CA PRO A 38 35.31 -0.85 10.11
C PRO A 38 36.56 0.03 9.93
N ASP A 39 36.29 1.32 9.77
CA ASP A 39 37.16 2.49 9.84
C ASP A 39 38.08 2.81 8.66
N LYS A 40 37.77 3.94 8.02
CA LYS A 40 38.69 5.08 7.90
C LYS A 40 37.94 6.39 7.69
N SER A 41 37.93 7.19 8.76
CA SER A 41 37.82 8.65 8.75
C SER A 41 38.60 9.25 7.57
N LEU A 42 37.89 9.98 6.70
CA LEU A 42 38.48 10.87 5.71
C LEU A 42 38.32 12.30 6.22
N CYS A 43 39.41 12.79 6.83
CA CYS A 43 39.70 14.20 7.00
C CYS A 43 39.88 14.80 5.60
N LEU A 44 39.01 15.74 5.20
CA LEU A 44 39.26 16.59 4.05
C LEU A 44 39.79 17.93 4.55
N ASP A 45 41.10 18.09 4.42
CA ASP A 45 41.79 19.37 4.51
C ASP A 45 41.31 20.30 3.38
N THR A 46 40.90 21.51 3.72
CA THR A 46 40.69 22.59 2.75
C THR A 46 41.72 23.68 3.03
N GLU A 47 42.71 23.81 2.14
CA GLU A 47 43.65 24.95 2.08
C GLU A 47 42.91 26.22 1.59
N PRO A 48 43.27 27.42 2.06
CA PRO A 48 42.48 28.64 1.88
C PRO A 48 42.89 29.40 0.62
N SER A 49 41.92 30.04 -0.05
CA SER A 49 42.20 31.02 -1.11
C SER A 49 41.68 32.42 -0.74
N PRO A 50 42.40 33.49 -1.13
CA PRO A 50 42.33 34.80 -0.50
C PRO A 50 41.28 35.71 -1.17
N GLY A 51 40.55 36.49 -0.36
CA GLY A 51 39.72 37.57 -0.90
C GLY A 51 38.57 37.99 0.01
N ARG A 52 38.86 38.79 1.03
CA ARG A 52 37.85 39.53 1.83
C ARG A 52 38.04 41.03 1.59
N PRO A 53 36.96 41.80 1.36
CA PRO A 53 36.86 43.16 1.86
C PRO A 53 36.08 43.22 3.19
N ALA A 54 36.51 44.13 4.06
CA ALA A 54 36.18 44.26 5.48
C ALA A 54 34.80 44.96 5.75
N PRO A 55 34.38 45.13 7.01
CA PRO A 55 32.97 45.21 7.44
C PRO A 55 32.34 46.60 7.33
N VAL A 56 31.01 46.64 7.19
CA VAL A 56 30.19 47.86 7.32
C VAL A 56 29.73 48.08 8.78
N PRO A 57 29.54 49.35 9.21
CA PRO A 57 29.43 49.71 10.63
C PRO A 57 28.02 49.54 11.21
N MET A 58 27.96 49.20 12.50
CA MET A 58 26.77 49.16 13.33
C MET A 58 26.28 50.57 13.70
N THR A 59 25.00 50.85 13.47
CA THR A 59 24.23 51.89 14.19
C THR A 59 22.84 51.35 14.52
N PRO A 60 22.34 51.50 15.76
CA PRO A 60 21.02 51.03 16.14
C PRO A 60 19.97 52.10 15.80
N VAL A 61 18.90 51.72 15.10
CA VAL A 61 17.68 52.52 15.08
C VAL A 61 16.49 51.60 15.32
N SER A 62 15.86 51.81 16.47
CA SER A 62 14.56 51.26 16.82
C SER A 62 13.50 52.18 16.21
N PRO A 63 12.45 51.62 15.61
CA PRO A 63 11.11 52.01 16.06
C PRO A 63 10.30 50.77 16.44
N GLU A 64 9.63 50.87 17.58
CA GLU A 64 8.62 49.93 18.05
C GLU A 64 7.46 49.86 17.05
N GLU A 65 7.44 48.82 16.21
CA GLU A 65 6.21 48.34 15.59
C GLU A 65 5.71 47.15 16.41
N SER A 66 4.71 47.45 17.24
CA SER A 66 3.96 46.48 18.02
C SER A 66 3.31 45.46 17.09
N TRP A 67 3.88 44.25 17.01
CA TRP A 67 3.23 43.10 16.42
C TRP A 67 1.97 42.78 17.23
N HIS A 68 0.83 43.31 16.80
CA HIS A 68 -0.47 42.76 17.16
C HIS A 68 -0.60 41.45 16.39
N CYS A 69 -0.05 40.37 16.94
CA CYS A 69 -0.40 39.03 16.52
C CYS A 69 -1.89 38.82 16.81
N GLN A 70 -2.72 38.93 15.78
CA GLN A 70 -4.06 38.37 15.82
C GLN A 70 -3.90 36.85 15.85
N THR A 71 -3.97 36.29 17.06
CA THR A 71 -4.12 34.85 17.27
C THR A 71 -5.50 34.47 16.76
N GLN A 72 -5.60 34.12 15.48
CA GLN A 72 -6.79 33.47 14.95
C GLN A 72 -6.83 32.06 15.57
N PRO A 73 -7.89 31.68 16.32
CA PRO A 73 -8.02 30.32 16.82
C PRO A 73 -8.23 29.42 15.61
N GLN A 74 -7.22 28.62 15.26
CA GLN A 74 -7.41 27.42 14.46
C GLN A 74 -8.23 26.46 15.33
N THR A 75 -9.56 26.49 15.16
CA THR A 75 -10.46 25.50 15.76
C THR A 75 -10.19 24.17 15.07
N GLY A 76 -9.29 23.37 15.64
CA GLY A 76 -9.25 21.95 15.36
C GLY A 76 -10.61 21.32 15.70
N PRO A 77 -11.04 20.26 15.02
CA PRO A 77 -12.28 19.58 15.36
C PRO A 77 -12.21 19.12 16.82
N ASP A 78 -13.19 19.52 17.64
CA ASP A 78 -13.28 19.08 19.04
C ASP A 78 -13.29 17.55 19.05
N THR A 79 -12.34 16.91 19.74
CA THR A 79 -12.16 15.44 19.77
C THR A 79 -13.48 14.69 20.05
N THR A 80 -14.34 15.27 20.87
CA THR A 80 -15.67 14.76 21.23
C THR A 80 -16.65 14.70 20.04
N THR A 81 -16.56 15.63 19.08
CA THR A 81 -17.40 15.63 17.86
C THR A 81 -16.98 14.52 16.89
N LEU A 82 -15.67 14.29 16.73
CA LEU A 82 -15.15 13.23 15.88
C LEU A 82 -15.53 11.83 16.39
N GLU A 83 -15.43 11.60 17.70
CA GLU A 83 -15.84 10.33 18.32
C GLU A 83 -17.33 10.05 18.14
N SER A 84 -18.17 11.09 18.31
CA SER A 84 -19.62 11.01 18.10
C SER A 84 -19.95 10.65 16.64
N ASP A 85 -19.32 11.31 15.67
CA ASP A 85 -19.53 11.03 14.24
C ASP A 85 -19.07 9.61 13.85
N LEU A 86 -17.97 9.14 14.43
CA LEU A 86 -17.49 7.78 14.22
C LEU A 86 -18.50 6.74 14.74
N LEU A 87 -18.98 6.92 15.97
CA LEU A 87 -19.87 5.96 16.63
C LEU A 87 -21.28 5.95 16.01
N HIS A 88 -21.84 7.13 15.70
CA HIS A 88 -23.24 7.27 15.32
C HIS A 88 -23.47 7.30 13.80
N THR A 89 -22.48 7.73 13.02
CA THR A 89 -22.65 7.89 11.57
C THR A 89 -21.87 6.85 10.79
N TRP A 90 -20.58 6.68 11.08
CA TRP A 90 -19.70 5.80 10.30
C TRP A 90 -19.83 4.32 10.67
N TYR A 91 -19.77 3.99 11.96
CA TYR A 91 -19.73 2.59 12.40
C TYR A 91 -20.98 1.77 11.99
N PRO A 92 -22.21 2.30 12.07
CA PRO A 92 -23.38 1.58 11.55
C PRO A 92 -23.29 1.27 10.05
N GLN A 93 -22.71 2.17 9.25
CA GLN A 93 -22.50 1.96 7.82
C GLN A 93 -21.43 0.90 7.56
N TYR A 94 -20.35 0.92 8.34
CA TYR A 94 -19.32 -0.12 8.30
C TYR A 94 -19.90 -1.50 8.65
N LEU A 95 -20.75 -1.58 9.68
CA LEU A 95 -21.44 -2.82 10.06
C LEU A 95 -22.39 -3.30 8.95
N ALA A 96 -23.13 -2.40 8.31
CA ALA A 96 -23.99 -2.74 7.18
C ALA A 96 -23.19 -3.33 6.00
N CYS A 97 -22.03 -2.74 5.68
CA CYS A 97 -21.11 -3.27 4.65
C CYS A 97 -20.61 -4.68 5.02
N THR A 98 -20.21 -4.86 6.28
CA THR A 98 -19.74 -6.15 6.79
C THR A 98 -20.83 -7.21 6.72
N HIS A 99 -22.03 -6.87 7.19
CA HIS A 99 -23.18 -7.77 7.15
C HIS A 99 -23.56 -8.14 5.71
N TYR A 100 -23.61 -7.18 4.79
CA TYR A 100 -23.88 -7.43 3.37
C TYR A 100 -22.82 -8.37 2.76
N PHE A 101 -21.55 -8.14 3.05
CA PHE A 101 -20.47 -9.00 2.57
C PHE A 101 -20.62 -10.45 3.04
N LEU A 102 -20.96 -10.64 4.32
CA LEU A 102 -21.10 -11.96 4.94
C LEU A 102 -22.40 -12.69 4.60
N THR A 103 -23.50 -11.99 4.40
CA THR A 103 -24.80 -12.66 4.20
C THR A 103 -25.19 -12.77 2.75
N HIS A 104 -24.61 -11.93 1.89
CA HIS A 104 -25.04 -11.82 0.50
C HIS A 104 -23.86 -11.95 -0.47
N SER A 105 -22.94 -10.97 -0.48
CA SER A 105 -22.07 -10.81 -1.65
C SER A 105 -21.04 -11.93 -1.79
N GLN A 106 -20.52 -12.50 -0.70
CA GLN A 106 -19.61 -13.66 -0.76
C GLN A 106 -20.21 -14.91 -1.43
N HIS A 107 -21.54 -14.96 -1.58
CA HIS A 107 -22.24 -16.05 -2.25
C HIS A 107 -22.54 -15.75 -3.73
N THR A 108 -22.23 -14.55 -4.21
CA THR A 108 -22.49 -14.17 -5.60
C THR A 108 -21.38 -14.68 -6.54
N PRO A 109 -21.72 -15.11 -7.78
CA PRO A 109 -20.73 -15.57 -8.75
C PRO A 109 -19.64 -14.52 -9.05
N THR A 110 -20.02 -13.25 -9.11
CA THR A 110 -19.09 -12.14 -9.36
C THR A 110 -18.01 -12.06 -8.29
N VAL A 111 -18.39 -12.02 -7.01
CA VAL A 111 -17.43 -11.95 -5.90
C VAL A 111 -16.62 -13.23 -5.77
N GLN A 112 -17.22 -14.40 -5.96
CA GLN A 112 -16.50 -15.69 -5.95
C GLN A 112 -15.45 -15.78 -7.04
N SER A 113 -15.79 -15.37 -8.27
CA SER A 113 -14.84 -15.34 -9.39
C SER A 113 -13.69 -14.38 -9.15
N LEU A 114 -13.98 -13.18 -8.61
CA LEU A 114 -12.96 -12.20 -8.27
C LEU A 114 -12.07 -12.69 -7.13
N ALA A 115 -12.63 -13.25 -6.07
CA ALA A 115 -11.87 -13.79 -4.95
C ALA A 115 -10.91 -14.90 -5.40
N ALA A 116 -11.38 -15.83 -6.23
CA ALA A 116 -10.55 -16.87 -6.83
C ALA A 116 -9.44 -16.29 -7.71
N PHE A 117 -9.78 -15.37 -8.62
CA PHE A 117 -8.82 -14.73 -9.53
C PHE A 117 -7.76 -13.91 -8.77
N LEU A 118 -8.16 -13.26 -7.69
CA LEU A 118 -7.30 -12.43 -6.86
C LEU A 118 -6.56 -13.20 -5.77
N ASN A 119 -6.66 -14.54 -5.74
CA ASN A 119 -6.06 -15.42 -4.74
C ASN A 119 -6.34 -14.97 -3.29
N ILE A 120 -7.62 -14.71 -2.98
CA ILE A 120 -8.10 -14.39 -1.64
C ILE A 120 -9.29 -15.28 -1.30
N ARG A 121 -9.28 -15.90 -0.13
CA ARG A 121 -10.40 -16.69 0.37
C ARG A 121 -11.52 -15.79 0.81
N LEU A 122 -12.76 -16.20 0.58
CA LEU A 122 -13.95 -15.59 1.18
C LEU A 122 -14.17 -16.12 2.61
N PRO A 123 -14.93 -15.39 3.45
CA PRO A 123 -15.18 -15.83 4.82
C PRO A 123 -15.78 -17.24 4.91
N CYS A 124 -16.72 -17.58 4.02
CA CYS A 124 -17.33 -18.91 3.93
C CYS A 124 -16.34 -20.02 3.57
N GLN A 125 -15.20 -19.70 2.94
CA GLN A 125 -14.16 -20.66 2.56
C GLN A 125 -13.14 -20.90 3.69
N ARG A 126 -13.14 -20.07 4.74
CA ARG A 126 -12.23 -20.19 5.89
C ARG A 126 -12.78 -21.08 7.02
N ALA A 127 -14.08 -21.39 7.01
CA ALA A 127 -14.80 -22.00 8.14
C ALA A 127 -14.68 -23.53 8.23
N THR A 128 -13.50 -24.11 8.05
CA THR A 128 -13.27 -25.56 8.18
C THR A 128 -13.14 -26.02 9.64
N THR A 129 -13.08 -25.09 10.62
CA THR A 129 -13.01 -25.42 12.06
C THR A 129 -14.23 -24.88 12.82
N PRO A 130 -15.06 -25.75 13.42
CA PRO A 130 -16.27 -25.35 14.14
C PRO A 130 -15.91 -24.88 15.56
N SER A 131 -15.35 -23.68 15.72
CA SER A 131 -15.23 -23.04 17.04
C SER A 131 -14.78 -21.60 16.89
N THR A 132 -15.46 -20.71 17.61
CA THR A 132 -15.28 -19.25 17.71
C THR A 132 -15.97 -18.42 16.61
N THR A 133 -16.85 -17.52 17.05
CA THR A 133 -17.38 -16.41 16.28
C THR A 133 -16.22 -15.52 15.83
N SER A 134 -15.62 -15.85 14.69
CA SER A 134 -14.50 -15.08 14.15
C SER A 134 -15.04 -13.74 13.64
N HIS A 135 -14.56 -12.65 14.22
CA HIS A 135 -14.77 -11.32 13.66
C HIS A 135 -14.11 -11.28 12.28
N VAL A 136 -14.90 -11.08 11.23
CA VAL A 136 -14.37 -10.96 9.87
C VAL A 136 -13.92 -9.53 9.65
N SER A 137 -12.63 -9.33 9.40
CA SER A 137 -12.09 -8.05 8.96
C SER A 137 -12.31 -7.86 7.46
N LEU A 138 -12.78 -6.68 7.06
CA LEU A 138 -12.90 -6.30 5.64
C LEU A 138 -11.55 -5.84 5.04
N GLN A 139 -10.59 -5.48 5.89
CA GLN A 139 -9.29 -4.95 5.48
C GLN A 139 -8.56 -5.84 4.45
N PRO A 140 -8.45 -7.17 4.63
CA PRO A 140 -7.73 -8.01 3.66
C PRO A 140 -8.30 -7.93 2.24
N TYR A 141 -9.62 -7.83 2.12
CA TYR A 141 -10.32 -7.69 0.84
C TYR A 141 -10.07 -6.32 0.22
N ILE A 142 -10.18 -5.24 1.01
CA ILE A 142 -9.88 -3.87 0.57
C ILE A 142 -8.43 -3.78 0.05
N ARG A 143 -7.46 -4.29 0.82
CA ARG A 143 -6.04 -4.33 0.43
C ARG A 143 -5.84 -5.10 -0.87
N ARG A 144 -6.48 -6.27 -1.03
CA ARG A 144 -6.35 -7.08 -2.24
C ARG A 144 -6.97 -6.43 -3.47
N LEU A 145 -8.13 -5.78 -3.32
CA LEU A 145 -8.76 -5.05 -4.42
C LEU A 145 -7.89 -3.87 -4.87
N ILE A 146 -7.35 -3.09 -3.93
CA ILE A 146 -6.52 -1.91 -4.24
C ILE A 146 -5.21 -2.30 -4.94
N VAL A 147 -4.48 -3.26 -4.36
CA VAL A 147 -3.15 -3.64 -4.85
C VAL A 147 -3.18 -4.27 -6.25
N THR A 148 -4.34 -4.82 -6.64
CA THR A 148 -4.59 -5.42 -7.96
C THR A 148 -5.37 -4.49 -8.89
N ALA A 149 -5.65 -3.25 -8.47
CA ALA A 149 -6.44 -2.23 -9.16
C ALA A 149 -7.87 -2.68 -9.55
N GLN A 150 -8.50 -3.45 -8.67
CA GLN A 150 -9.89 -3.94 -8.76
C GLN A 150 -10.83 -3.21 -7.78
N ASP A 151 -10.55 -1.95 -7.47
CA ASP A 151 -11.28 -1.12 -6.50
C ASP A 151 -12.20 -0.09 -7.18
N SER A 152 -12.74 -0.41 -8.35
CA SER A 152 -13.74 0.44 -9.01
C SER A 152 -15.04 0.54 -8.18
N PRO A 153 -15.82 1.63 -8.28
CA PRO A 153 -17.09 1.76 -7.56
C PRO A 153 -18.05 0.58 -7.75
N ALA A 154 -18.09 0.00 -8.97
CA ALA A 154 -18.91 -1.16 -9.27
C ALA A 154 -18.44 -2.42 -8.50
N VAL A 155 -17.12 -2.65 -8.41
CA VAL A 155 -16.58 -3.80 -7.67
C VAL A 155 -16.74 -3.59 -6.16
N LEU A 156 -16.51 -2.38 -5.66
CA LEU A 156 -16.73 -2.05 -4.24
C LEU A 156 -18.20 -2.20 -3.85
N GLY A 157 -19.14 -1.77 -4.70
CA GLY A 157 -20.57 -2.01 -4.51
C GLY A 157 -20.92 -3.50 -4.56
N ALA A 158 -20.30 -4.28 -5.46
CA ALA A 158 -20.50 -5.71 -5.52
C ALA A 158 -20.04 -6.42 -4.23
N PHE A 159 -18.90 -6.02 -3.65
CA PHE A 159 -18.39 -6.60 -2.41
C PHE A 159 -19.15 -6.11 -1.17
N PHE A 160 -19.37 -4.81 -1.03
CA PHE A 160 -19.77 -4.18 0.24
C PHE A 160 -21.16 -3.54 0.22
N GLY A 161 -21.87 -3.59 -0.91
CA GLY A 161 -23.21 -3.08 -1.08
C GLY A 161 -23.24 -1.60 -1.49
N GLU A 162 -24.42 -1.08 -1.83
CA GLU A 162 -24.59 0.30 -2.31
C GLU A 162 -24.09 1.36 -1.31
N GLY A 163 -24.17 1.08 0.00
CA GLY A 163 -23.70 1.96 1.07
C GLY A 163 -22.18 1.96 1.30
N TRP A 164 -21.39 1.27 0.46
CA TRP A 164 -19.96 1.07 0.68
C TRP A 164 -19.19 2.38 0.91
N MET A 165 -19.59 3.46 0.24
CA MET A 165 -18.88 4.74 0.32
C MET A 165 -18.93 5.34 1.73
N ALA A 166 -20.07 5.21 2.42
CA ALA A 166 -20.22 5.69 3.79
C ALA A 166 -19.58 4.74 4.82
N GLY A 167 -19.56 3.43 4.54
CA GLY A 167 -19.01 2.42 5.46
C GLY A 167 -17.52 2.19 5.30
N VAL A 168 -17.07 1.72 4.13
CA VAL A 168 -15.67 1.36 3.86
C VAL A 168 -14.92 2.40 3.03
N GLY A 169 -15.57 3.46 2.55
CA GLY A 169 -14.95 4.45 1.67
C GLY A 169 -13.69 5.10 2.24
N ARG A 170 -13.70 5.48 3.53
CA ARG A 170 -12.48 5.99 4.20
C ARG A 170 -11.34 4.97 4.23
N MET A 171 -11.66 3.71 4.52
CA MET A 171 -10.65 2.63 4.54
C MET A 171 -10.05 2.41 3.14
N VAL A 172 -10.87 2.47 2.10
CA VAL A 172 -10.40 2.37 0.70
C VAL A 172 -9.47 3.55 0.37
N GLN A 173 -9.86 4.77 0.73
CA GLN A 173 -9.07 5.98 0.48
C GLN A 173 -7.73 5.97 1.21
N GLU A 174 -7.72 5.54 2.48
CA GLU A 174 -6.50 5.42 3.27
C GLU A 174 -5.58 4.34 2.71
N GLU A 175 -6.14 3.19 2.33
CA GLU A 175 -5.34 2.08 1.82
C GLU A 175 -4.76 2.37 0.42
N ARG A 176 -5.45 3.14 -0.42
CA ARG A 176 -4.88 3.63 -1.71
C ARG A 176 -3.67 4.53 -1.48
N GLN A 177 -3.72 5.41 -0.47
CA GLN A 177 -2.56 6.23 -0.09
C GLN A 177 -1.43 5.38 0.47
N ASN A 178 -1.74 4.41 1.33
CA ASN A 178 -0.74 3.49 1.87
C ASN A 178 -0.05 2.70 0.75
N TYR A 179 -0.81 2.26 -0.25
CA TYR A 179 -0.26 1.55 -1.40
C TYR A 179 0.72 2.39 -2.20
N LEU A 180 0.37 3.65 -2.51
CA LEU A 180 1.27 4.59 -3.17
C LEU A 180 2.54 4.83 -2.35
N PHE A 181 2.39 4.99 -1.04
CA PHE A 181 3.50 5.18 -0.13
C PHE A 181 4.46 3.98 -0.16
N THR A 182 3.95 2.76 0.04
CA THR A 182 4.78 1.54 0.03
C THR A 182 5.47 1.35 -1.32
N ALA A 183 4.76 1.60 -2.43
CA ALA A 183 5.31 1.48 -3.78
C ALA A 183 6.45 2.46 -4.04
N LYS A 184 6.28 3.74 -3.64
CA LYS A 184 7.27 4.78 -3.91
C LYS A 184 8.45 4.71 -2.92
N SER A 185 8.29 4.21 -1.69
CA SER A 185 9.39 4.10 -0.69
C SER A 185 10.16 2.78 -0.76
N GLY A 186 9.47 1.64 -0.88
CA GLY A 186 10.09 0.30 -0.85
C GLY A 186 10.22 -0.38 -2.21
N GLY A 187 9.64 0.19 -3.26
CA GLY A 187 9.58 -0.42 -4.59
C GLY A 187 8.60 -1.60 -4.68
N TRP A 188 8.46 -2.15 -5.89
CA TRP A 188 7.41 -3.13 -6.21
C TRP A 188 7.56 -4.46 -5.47
N ALA A 189 8.78 -4.98 -5.28
CA ALA A 189 9.00 -6.27 -4.62
C ALA A 189 8.61 -6.23 -3.13
N ALA A 190 9.08 -5.20 -2.40
CA ALA A 190 8.70 -4.99 -0.99
C ALA A 190 7.20 -4.71 -0.85
N THR A 191 6.64 -3.94 -1.79
CA THR A 191 5.18 -3.71 -1.83
C THR A 191 4.41 -5.00 -1.99
N LYS A 192 4.84 -5.90 -2.87
CA LYS A 192 4.15 -7.19 -3.03
C LYS A 192 4.16 -7.97 -1.72
N ALA A 193 5.33 -8.07 -1.08
CA ALA A 193 5.48 -8.75 0.20
C ALA A 193 4.58 -8.14 1.30
N ALA A 194 4.42 -6.81 1.34
CA ALA A 194 3.57 -6.13 2.30
C ALA A 194 2.05 -6.38 2.12
N TYR A 195 1.64 -6.89 0.95
CA TYR A 195 0.25 -7.20 0.58
C TYR A 195 -0.03 -8.70 0.42
N ASP A 196 0.98 -9.54 0.57
CA ASP A 196 0.82 -10.98 0.67
C ASP A 196 0.19 -11.32 2.04
N MET A 197 -0.79 -12.23 2.05
CA MET A 197 -1.39 -12.76 3.27
C MET A 197 -0.86 -14.17 3.48
N LEU A 198 0.05 -14.31 4.44
CA LEU A 198 0.69 -15.59 4.73
C LEU A 198 -0.29 -16.55 5.44
N PRO A 199 -0.13 -17.87 5.24
CA PRO A 199 0.95 -18.51 4.47
C PRO A 199 0.72 -18.64 2.96
N ASP A 200 -0.52 -18.60 2.47
CA ASP A 200 -0.89 -19.10 1.14
C ASP A 200 -1.64 -18.12 0.23
N GLU A 201 -2.13 -16.99 0.76
CA GLU A 201 -2.89 -16.00 0.00
C GLU A 201 -1.98 -14.86 -0.47
N GLN A 202 -1.03 -15.17 -1.36
CA GLN A 202 -0.17 -14.17 -1.99
C GLN A 202 -0.92 -13.35 -3.03
N ALA A 203 -0.62 -12.05 -3.12
CA ALA A 203 -1.13 -11.19 -4.18
C ALA A 203 -0.62 -11.71 -5.53
N PRO A 204 -1.51 -12.02 -6.50
CA PRO A 204 -1.11 -12.67 -7.75
C PRO A 204 -0.26 -11.75 -8.63
N PHE A 205 -0.51 -10.44 -8.56
CA PHE A 205 0.24 -9.40 -9.25
C PHE A 205 -0.03 -8.04 -8.58
N LEU A 206 0.78 -7.04 -8.93
CA LEU A 206 0.56 -5.64 -8.55
C LEU A 206 0.13 -4.83 -9.78
N ARG A 207 -0.69 -3.81 -9.58
CA ARG A 207 -1.01 -2.84 -10.63
C ARG A 207 -0.91 -1.41 -10.09
N PRO A 208 -0.37 -0.45 -10.87
CA PRO A 208 -0.53 0.95 -10.56
C PRO A 208 -2.01 1.28 -10.31
N LEU A 209 -2.29 2.19 -9.37
CA LEU A 209 -3.65 2.60 -9.07
C LEU A 209 -4.39 3.01 -10.35
N ARG A 210 -5.66 2.62 -10.45
CA ARG A 210 -6.49 2.96 -11.59
C ARG A 210 -6.91 4.43 -11.48
N ALA A 211 -6.51 5.22 -12.48
CA ALA A 211 -6.88 6.63 -12.65
C ALA A 211 -6.91 7.42 -11.32
N PRO A 212 -5.78 7.48 -10.58
CA PRO A 212 -5.74 8.27 -9.36
C PRO A 212 -6.08 9.72 -9.70
N ALA A 213 -7.00 10.32 -8.95
CA ALA A 213 -7.32 11.73 -9.15
C ALA A 213 -6.09 12.59 -8.81
N GLU A 214 -5.88 13.71 -9.49
CA GLU A 214 -4.78 14.64 -9.16
C GLU A 214 -4.82 15.09 -7.70
N ASP A 215 -6.01 15.29 -7.14
CA ASP A 215 -6.19 15.57 -5.71
C ASP A 215 -5.74 14.43 -4.80
N GLU A 216 -5.91 13.18 -5.25
CA GLU A 216 -5.46 12.00 -4.52
C GLU A 216 -3.94 11.92 -4.51
N LEU A 217 -3.30 12.15 -5.66
CA LEU A 217 -1.85 12.20 -5.78
C LEU A 217 -1.25 13.33 -4.94
N ARG A 218 -1.84 14.54 -5.00
CA ARG A 218 -1.42 15.67 -4.16
C ARG A 218 -1.54 15.37 -2.67
N ARG A 219 -2.65 14.76 -2.23
CA ARG A 219 -2.81 14.33 -0.84
C ARG A 219 -1.77 13.28 -0.43
N ALA A 220 -1.50 12.31 -1.29
CA ALA A 220 -0.49 11.30 -1.05
C ALA A 220 0.91 11.93 -0.94
N GLU A 221 1.26 12.88 -1.81
CA GLU A 221 2.55 13.59 -1.78
C GLU A 221 2.70 14.51 -0.55
N ALA A 222 1.63 15.21 -0.16
CA ALA A 222 1.63 16.04 1.05
C ALA A 222 1.82 15.18 2.30
N ARG A 223 1.08 14.07 2.41
CA ARG A 223 1.18 13.14 3.55
C ARG A 223 2.54 12.42 3.57
N TRP A 224 3.09 12.12 2.40
CA TRP A 224 4.48 11.66 2.26
C TRP A 224 5.44 12.69 2.82
N SER A 225 5.31 13.96 2.42
CA SER A 225 6.21 15.04 2.84
C SER A 225 6.16 15.26 4.35
N GLU A 226 4.98 15.21 4.95
CA GLU A 226 4.76 15.24 6.39
C GLU A 226 5.43 14.04 7.09
N TRP A 227 5.28 12.83 6.54
CA TRP A 227 5.90 11.65 7.13
C TRP A 227 7.43 11.68 7.05
N LEU A 228 8.02 12.12 5.93
CA LEU A 228 9.46 12.35 5.85
C LEU A 228 9.91 13.44 6.82
N ALA A 229 9.11 14.48 7.04
CA ALA A 229 9.40 15.49 8.05
C ALA A 229 9.41 14.88 9.48
N MET A 230 8.56 13.89 9.77
CA MET A 230 8.62 13.14 11.03
C MET A 230 9.90 12.32 11.16
N GLU A 231 10.34 11.67 10.09
CA GLU A 231 11.61 10.92 10.05
C GLU A 231 12.83 11.86 10.23
N ASP A 232 12.76 13.06 9.66
CA ASP A 232 13.77 14.12 9.75
C ASP A 232 13.73 14.91 11.09
N TRP A 233 12.91 14.48 12.05
CA TRP A 233 12.71 15.13 13.35
C TRP A 233 12.24 16.60 13.26
N MET A 234 11.67 17.01 12.13
CA MET A 234 11.01 18.32 11.97
C MET A 234 9.63 18.31 12.65
N VAL A 235 9.62 18.02 13.94
CA VAL A 235 8.45 18.03 14.82
C VAL A 235 8.58 19.17 15.83
N GLY A 236 7.50 19.92 16.08
CA GLY A 236 7.52 21.04 17.03
C GLY A 236 8.23 22.30 16.47
N PRO A 237 8.98 23.10 17.27
CA PRO A 237 9.51 24.42 16.87
C PRO A 237 10.44 24.45 15.65
N ARG A 238 10.81 23.28 15.11
CA ARG A 238 11.63 23.10 13.91
C ARG A 238 10.78 22.84 12.65
N SER A 239 9.46 22.75 12.82
CA SER A 239 8.48 22.78 11.74
C SER A 239 8.55 24.13 11.02
N PRO A 240 8.56 24.16 9.67
CA PRO A 240 8.39 25.39 8.89
C PRO A 240 6.95 25.94 8.90
N TRP A 241 6.03 25.24 9.58
CA TRP A 241 4.61 25.56 9.77
C TRP A 241 4.33 25.99 11.21
#